data_AF-A0A1Q2CIJ1-F1
#
_entry.id   AF-A0A1Q2CIJ1-F1
#
_cell.length_a   1.000
_cell.length_b   1.000
_cell.length_c   1.000
_cell.angle_alpha   90.00
_cell.angle_beta   90.00
_cell.angle_gamma   90.00
#
_symmetry.space_group_name_H-M   'P 1'
#
loop_
_entity.id
_entity.type
_entity.pdbx_description
1 polymer ?
#
loop_
_entity_poly.entity_id
_entity_poly.type
_entity_poly.pdbx_seq_one_letter_code
_entity_poly.pdbx_strand_id
1 'polypeptide(L)'
;METNQNEELAAQVAALAEQVATLQARLAALEEKQEIPEADLVAIGAAVAAYFGHKAKIRAVRFGSQSRWAAATRERAHDRRVPHVR
;
A
#
# COMPACT_ATOMS: atom_id res chain seq x y z
N MET A 1 -2.97 -26.92 -43.01
CA MET A 1 -2.31 -25.77 -42.34
C MET A 1 -3.16 -25.21 -41.21
N GLU A 2 -4.49 -25.10 -41.37
CA GLU A 2 -5.41 -24.59 -40.33
C GLU A 2 -5.45 -25.41 -39.02
N THR A 3 -5.28 -26.74 -39.09
CA THR A 3 -5.27 -27.60 -37.90
C THR A 3 -4.07 -27.34 -36.98
N ASN A 4 -2.86 -27.17 -37.54
CA ASN A 4 -1.66 -26.82 -36.76
C ASN A 4 -1.80 -25.48 -36.03
N GLN A 5 -2.42 -24.49 -36.68
CA GLN A 5 -2.61 -23.17 -36.11
C GLN A 5 -3.63 -23.17 -34.97
N ASN A 6 -4.69 -23.97 -35.10
CA ASN A 6 -5.66 -24.18 -34.03
C ASN A 6 -5.06 -24.92 -32.83
N GLU A 7 -4.18 -25.89 -33.06
CA GLU A 7 -3.44 -26.60 -32.00
C GLU A 7 -2.47 -25.67 -31.25
N GLU A 8 -1.77 -24.80 -31.98
CA GLU A 8 -0.84 -23.83 -31.42
C GLU A 8 -1.57 -22.76 -30.58
N LEU A 9 -2.74 -22.30 -31.04
CA LEU A 9 -3.62 -21.42 -30.26
C LEU A 9 -4.17 -22.11 -29.01
N ALA A 10 -4.58 -23.37 -29.10
CA ALA A 10 -5.06 -24.13 -27.95
C ALA A 10 -3.96 -24.31 -26.90
N ALA A 11 -2.72 -24.56 -27.32
CA ALA A 11 -1.57 -24.64 -26.43
C ALA A 11 -1.28 -23.29 -25.74
N GLN A 12 -1.37 -22.18 -26.47
CA GLN A 12 -1.19 -20.84 -25.89
C GLN A 12 -2.29 -20.48 -24.90
N VAL A 13 -3.55 -20.83 -25.19
CA VAL A 13 -4.68 -20.62 -24.27
C VAL A 13 -4.51 -21.45 -23.01
N ALA A 14 -4.07 -22.70 -23.12
CA ALA A 14 -3.78 -23.54 -21.96
C ALA A 14 -2.66 -22.97 -21.09
N ALA A 15 -1.57 -22.50 -21.70
CA ALA A 15 -0.47 -21.85 -20.99
C ALA A 15 -0.90 -20.55 -20.29
N LEU A 16 -1.72 -19.73 -20.95
CA LEU A 16 -2.28 -18.51 -20.36
C LEU A 16 -3.24 -18.83 -19.20
N ALA A 17 -4.07 -19.86 -19.32
CA ALA A 17 -4.97 -20.30 -18.26
C ALA A 17 -4.20 -20.73 -17.00
N GLU A 18 -3.09 -21.46 -17.17
CA GLU A 18 -2.22 -21.87 -16.06
C GLU A 18 -1.56 -20.66 -15.38
N GLN A 19 -1.09 -19.68 -16.16
CA GLN A 19 -0.52 -18.44 -15.64
C GLN A 19 -1.56 -17.63 -14.87
N VAL A 20 -2.79 -17.49 -15.39
CA VAL A 20 -3.88 -16.79 -14.71
C VAL A 20 -4.24 -17.49 -13.40
N ALA A 21 -4.35 -18.82 -13.39
CA ALA A 21 -4.63 -19.58 -12.17
C ALA A 21 -3.54 -19.36 -11.09
N THR A 22 -2.28 -19.35 -11.52
CA THR A 22 -1.13 -19.07 -10.62
C THR A 22 -1.18 -17.65 -10.06
N LEU A 23 -1.51 -16.66 -10.88
CA LEU A 23 -1.63 -15.26 -10.44
C LEU A 23 -2.81 -15.07 -9.49
N GLN A 24 -3.95 -15.71 -9.76
CA GLN A 24 -5.12 -15.69 -8.88
C GLN A 24 -4.80 -16.30 -7.51
N ALA A 25 -4.09 -17.43 -7.45
CA ALA A 25 -3.67 -18.03 -6.18
C ALA A 25 -2.72 -17.10 -5.39
N ARG A 26 -1.82 -16.40 -6.07
CA ARG A 26 -0.92 -15.41 -5.43
C ARG A 26 -1.66 -14.17 -4.94
N LEU A 27 -2.66 -13.70 -5.70
CA LEU A 27 -3.52 -12.60 -5.29
C LEU A 27 -4.35 -12.98 -4.07
N ALA A 28 -4.98 -14.15 -4.06
CA ALA A 28 -5.72 -14.65 -2.89
C ALA A 28 -4.83 -14.72 -1.64
N ALA A 29 -3.60 -15.21 -1.77
CA ALA A 29 -2.63 -15.27 -0.66
C ALA A 29 -2.09 -13.89 -0.23
N LEU A 30 -2.18 -12.87 -1.08
CA LEU A 30 -1.81 -11.48 -0.77
C LEU A 30 -2.98 -10.69 -0.16
N GLU A 31 -4.20 -10.94 -0.62
CA GLU A 31 -5.44 -10.41 -0.06
C GLU A 31 -5.70 -11.00 1.33
N GLU A 32 -5.41 -12.28 1.55
CA GLU A 32 -5.43 -12.89 2.88
C GLU A 32 -4.38 -12.27 3.82
N LYS A 33 -3.37 -11.60 3.27
CA LYS A 33 -2.35 -10.83 4.02
C LYS A 33 -2.70 -9.34 4.19
N GLN A 34 -3.91 -8.91 3.85
CA GLN A 34 -4.39 -7.54 4.09
C GLN A 34 -5.49 -7.54 5.14
N GLU A 35 -5.62 -6.59 6.08
CA GLU A 35 -4.93 -5.34 6.35
C GLU A 35 -4.44 -5.37 7.81
N ILE A 36 -3.21 -4.92 8.10
CA ILE A 36 -2.86 -4.65 9.50
C ILE A 36 -3.76 -3.50 9.94
N PRO A 37 -4.58 -3.66 11.00
CA PRO A 37 -5.46 -2.60 11.48
C PRO A 37 -4.64 -1.33 11.68
N GLU A 38 -5.10 -0.21 11.14
CA GLU A 38 -4.41 1.08 11.30
C GLU A 38 -4.18 1.42 12.78
N ALA A 39 -5.11 0.98 13.64
CA ALA A 39 -5.00 1.06 15.09
C ALA A 39 -3.72 0.40 15.62
N ASP A 40 -3.35 -0.77 15.09
CA ASP A 40 -2.16 -1.52 15.51
C ASP A 40 -0.89 -0.81 15.05
N LEU A 41 -0.86 -0.29 13.82
CA LEU A 41 0.26 0.51 13.32
C LEU A 41 0.49 1.78 14.15
N VAL A 42 -0.59 2.47 14.54
CA VAL A 42 -0.53 3.66 15.40
C VAL A 42 -0.09 3.29 16.81
N ALA A 43 -0.58 2.18 17.36
CA ALA A 43 -0.18 1.70 18.68
C ALA A 43 1.32 1.35 18.74
N ILE A 44 1.82 0.65 17.73
CA ILE A 44 3.25 0.31 17.59
C ILE A 44 4.08 1.59 17.45
N GLY A 45 3.68 2.52 16.58
CA GLY A 45 4.35 3.80 16.40
C GLY A 45 4.38 4.64 17.69
N ALA A 46 3.29 4.66 18.45
CA ALA A 46 3.20 5.35 19.73
C ALA A 46 4.10 4.71 20.81
N ALA A 47 4.13 3.38 20.90
CA ALA A 47 4.99 2.65 21.83
C ALA A 47 6.48 2.91 21.55
N VAL A 48 6.87 2.87 20.27
CA VAL A 48 8.25 3.17 19.84
C VAL A 48 8.61 4.63 20.12
N ALA A 49 7.73 5.57 19.82
CA ALA A 49 7.96 7.00 20.11
C ALA A 49 8.10 7.26 21.62
N ALA A 50 7.28 6.60 22.45
CA ALA A 50 7.37 6.67 23.90
C ALA A 50 8.68 6.07 24.43
N TYR A 51 9.11 4.93 23.88
CA TYR A 51 10.40 4.29 24.23
C TYR A 51 11.59 5.20 23.93
N PHE A 52 11.61 5.86 22.76
CA PHE A 52 12.66 6.81 22.39
C PHE A 52 12.50 8.20 23.04
N GLY A 53 11.55 8.39 23.95
CA GLY A 53 11.34 9.65 24.67
C GLY A 53 10.75 10.77 23.82
N HIS A 54 10.28 10.48 22.61
CA HIS A 54 9.64 11.45 21.74
C HIS A 54 8.14 11.56 22.07
N LYS A 55 7.79 12.56 22.90
CA LYS A 55 6.38 12.93 23.16
C LYS A 55 5.77 13.62 21.93
N ALA A 56 5.53 12.87 20.87
CA ALA A 56 4.78 13.36 19.72
C ALA A 56 3.32 13.61 20.15
N LYS A 57 2.89 14.87 20.17
CA LYS A 57 1.50 15.25 20.45
C LYS A 57 0.62 14.68 19.34
N ILE A 58 -0.09 13.58 19.61
CA ILE A 58 -1.01 12.94 18.67
C ILE A 58 -2.13 13.94 18.37
N ARG A 59 -2.01 14.68 17.26
CA ARG A 59 -3.14 15.34 16.62
C ARG A 59 -3.75 14.30 15.70
N ALA A 60 -5.05 14.05 15.78
CA ALA A 60 -5.73 13.11 14.91
C ALA A 60 -5.41 13.43 13.44
N VAL A 61 -4.45 12.71 12.86
CA VAL A 61 -4.12 12.80 11.44
C VAL A 61 -5.16 11.91 10.77
N ARG A 62 -6.24 12.52 10.28
CA ARG A 62 -7.10 11.82 9.34
C ARG A 62 -6.26 11.59 8.09
N PHE A 63 -5.83 10.35 7.85
CA PHE A 63 -5.22 9.97 6.58
C PHE A 63 -6.34 9.94 5.52
N GLY A 64 -6.64 11.10 4.95
CA GLY A 64 -7.42 11.14 3.72
C GLY A 64 -6.62 10.46 2.61
N SER A 65 -7.29 9.74 1.71
CA SER A 65 -6.69 9.12 0.51
C SER A 65 -6.18 10.20 -0.46
N GLN A 66 -5.10 10.88 -0.11
CA GLN A 66 -4.52 11.92 -0.92
C GLN A 66 -3.40 11.30 -1.75
N SER A 67 -3.67 11.10 -3.05
CA SER A 67 -2.73 10.65 -4.10
C SER A 67 -1.44 11.51 -4.19
N ARG A 68 -1.40 12.66 -3.50
CA ARG A 68 -0.33 13.66 -3.58
C ARG A 68 0.57 13.68 -2.35
N TRP A 69 1.03 12.51 -1.89
CA TRP A 69 1.96 12.41 -0.74
C TRP A 69 3.21 13.30 -0.94
N ALA A 70 3.74 13.37 -2.16
CA ALA A 70 4.90 14.17 -2.54
C ALA A 70 4.65 15.69 -2.63
N ALA A 71 3.38 16.13 -2.68
CA ALA A 71 3.04 17.55 -2.66
C ALA A 71 2.86 18.03 -1.21
N ALA A 72 2.23 17.22 -0.36
CA ALA A 72 2.02 17.54 1.04
C ALA A 72 3.33 17.68 1.84
N THR A 73 4.35 16.88 1.51
CA THR A 73 5.69 16.99 2.11
C THR A 73 6.43 18.25 1.66
N ARG A 74 6.32 18.66 0.40
CA ARG A 74 6.91 19.91 -0.09
C ARG A 74 6.30 21.13 0.56
N GLU A 75 4.97 21.17 0.69
CA GLU A 75 4.28 22.26 1.37
C GLU A 75 4.71 22.39 2.83
N ARG A 76 4.83 21.28 3.56
CA ARG A 76 5.32 21.28 4.94
C ARG A 76 6.79 21.64 5.09
N ALA A 77 7.64 21.32 4.12
CA ALA A 77 9.05 21.74 4.14
C ALA A 77 9.21 23.26 3.97
N HIS A 78 8.24 23.91 3.31
CA HIS A 78 8.23 25.36 3.11
C HIS A 78 7.42 26.14 4.17
N ASP A 79 6.65 25.44 5.00
CA ASP A 79 5.90 26.08 6.09
C ASP A 79 6.84 26.45 7.26
N ARG A 80 7.11 27.75 7.39
CA ARG A 80 7.96 28.34 8.43
C ARG A 80 7.15 28.89 9.62
N ARG A 81 5.87 28.56 9.75
CA ARG A 81 5.05 29.04 10.86
C ARG A 81 5.51 28.40 12.17
N VAL A 82 5.92 29.25 13.11
CA VAL A 82 6.38 28.82 14.42
C VAL A 82 5.16 28.65 15.35
N PRO A 83 4.99 27.51 16.04
CA PRO A 83 3.73 27.17 16.73
C PRO A 83 3.28 28.12 17.85
N HIS A 84 4.12 29.07 18.27
CA HIS A 84 3.85 29.99 19.38
C HIS A 84 3.56 31.43 18.92
N VAL A 85 3.67 31.72 17.62
CA VAL A 85 3.28 33.02 17.07
C VAL A 85 1.86 32.86 16.53
N ARG A 86 0.89 33.41 17.24
CA ARG A 86 -0.52 33.48 16.86
C ARG A 86 -0.99 34.92 16.95
#